data_AF-S9VY02-F1
#
_entry.id   AF-S9VY02-F1
#
_cell.length_a   1.000
_cell.length_b   1.000
_cell.length_c   1.000
_cell.angle_alpha   90.00
_cell.angle_beta   90.00
_cell.angle_gamma   90.00
#
_symmetry.space_group_name_H-M   'P 1'
#
loop_
_entity.id
_entity.type
_entity.pdbx_description
1 polymer ?
#
loop_
_entity_poly.entity_id
_entity_poly.type
_entity_poly.pdbx_seq_one_letter_code
_entity_poly.pdbx_strand_id
1 'polypeptide(L)'
;MFSPTAAALRAKGYNNRVMVYAHRRQRARYLAPKAAHVRSPLAHKQPEEYAQNWDIRSGVEWHNRLRRRGHYRHWPWARWVDDPVRFHEDTTHRRLFAATDAAANEGLPEWNYYAEVGQDYRTPAHFPLRYTAPFIHLYTNKLWSLEVLEGYLDKVAEGTGLHTIEAVAADVPALRRWGERQAGALVPRGVLRHVELVTADVVLYNHKLQHRREQHEQGAVLRTAEMERYYALPYLRGPAMPTTLAQAEGMYPYGKYTYMNGVGGNIHPLQQPDQRFTDNMYPA
;
A
#
# COMPACT_ATOMS: atom_id res chain seq x y z
N MET A 1 -53.99 -23.02 64.21
CA MET A 1 -53.37 -21.69 64.40
C MET A 1 -52.04 -21.67 63.66
N PHE A 2 -51.94 -20.98 62.51
CA PHE A 2 -50.66 -20.77 61.82
C PHE A 2 -50.00 -19.50 62.38
N SER A 3 -48.82 -19.64 62.96
CA SER A 3 -48.11 -18.51 63.58
C SER A 3 -47.65 -17.49 62.51
N PRO A 4 -48.00 -16.20 62.63
CA PRO A 4 -47.58 -15.16 61.69
C PRO A 4 -46.06 -14.91 61.67
N THR A 5 -45.30 -15.48 62.63
CA THR A 5 -43.84 -15.33 62.69
C THR A 5 -43.08 -16.17 61.65
N ALA A 6 -43.65 -17.29 61.18
CA ALA A 6 -42.99 -18.17 60.21
C ALA A 6 -42.96 -17.58 58.78
N ALA A 7 -44.00 -16.81 58.39
CA ALA A 7 -44.06 -16.14 57.10
C ALA A 7 -43.07 -14.97 57.01
N ALA A 8 -42.91 -14.20 58.10
CA ALA A 8 -41.98 -13.07 58.18
C ALA A 8 -40.50 -13.51 58.12
N LEU A 9 -40.16 -14.66 58.72
CA LEU A 9 -38.80 -15.23 58.64
C LEU A 9 -38.45 -15.73 57.23
N ARG A 10 -39.42 -16.30 56.50
CA ARG A 10 -39.23 -16.73 55.09
C ARG A 10 -39.00 -15.55 54.15
N ALA A 11 -39.69 -14.43 54.36
CA ALA A 11 -39.53 -13.21 53.54
C ALA A 11 -38.15 -12.55 53.73
N LYS A 12 -37.59 -12.53 54.96
CA LYS A 12 -36.23 -12.01 55.23
C LYS A 12 -35.14 -12.80 54.49
N GLY A 13 -35.27 -14.13 54.39
CA GLY A 13 -34.32 -14.98 53.65
C GLY A 13 -34.39 -14.80 52.12
N TYR A 14 -35.58 -14.57 51.58
CA TYR A 14 -35.79 -14.35 50.14
C TYR A 14 -35.24 -12.99 49.67
N ASN A 15 -35.48 -11.92 50.43
CA ASN A 15 -34.98 -10.58 50.10
C ASN A 15 -33.44 -10.52 50.13
N ASN A 16 -32.80 -11.24 51.05
CA ASN A 16 -31.33 -11.36 51.09
C ASN A 16 -30.78 -12.15 49.90
N ARG A 17 -31.45 -13.22 49.44
CA ARG A 17 -30.99 -13.98 48.26
C ARG A 17 -31.12 -13.19 46.96
N VAL A 18 -32.20 -12.42 46.79
CA VAL A 18 -32.39 -11.56 45.61
C VAL A 18 -31.39 -10.41 45.61
N MET A 19 -31.13 -9.77 46.75
CA MET A 19 -30.09 -8.75 46.89
C MET A 19 -28.68 -9.30 46.63
N VAL A 20 -28.35 -10.51 47.12
CA VAL A 20 -27.06 -11.16 46.85
C VAL A 20 -26.92 -11.56 45.38
N TYR A 21 -27.99 -12.01 44.72
CA TYR A 21 -27.99 -12.30 43.27
C TYR A 21 -27.85 -11.03 42.43
N ALA A 22 -28.52 -9.93 42.82
CA ALA A 22 -28.40 -8.63 42.17
C ALA A 22 -27.00 -8.04 42.36
N HIS A 23 -26.43 -8.14 43.56
CA HIS A 23 -25.07 -7.68 43.88
C HIS A 23 -23.99 -8.54 43.18
N ARG A 24 -24.19 -9.86 43.06
CA ARG A 24 -23.31 -10.75 42.26
C ARG A 24 -23.42 -10.45 40.76
N ARG A 25 -24.62 -10.15 40.22
CA ARG A 25 -24.78 -9.72 38.82
C ARG A 25 -24.14 -8.36 38.54
N GLN A 26 -24.22 -7.42 39.48
CA GLN A 26 -23.52 -6.13 39.36
C GLN A 26 -22.00 -6.29 39.43
N ARG A 27 -21.45 -7.10 40.37
CA ARG A 27 -20.00 -7.40 40.40
C ARG A 27 -19.53 -8.18 39.16
N ALA A 28 -20.35 -9.07 38.61
CA ALA A 28 -20.01 -9.83 37.40
C ALA A 28 -19.96 -8.97 36.13
N ARG A 29 -20.63 -7.81 36.09
CA ARG A 29 -20.47 -6.83 35.00
C ARG A 29 -19.07 -6.19 34.98
N TYR A 30 -18.34 -6.25 36.10
CA TYR A 30 -16.99 -5.70 36.27
C TYR A 30 -15.90 -6.77 36.44
N LEU A 31 -16.23 -8.06 36.31
CA LEU A 31 -15.19 -9.09 36.31
C LEU A 31 -14.39 -8.96 35.03
N ALA A 32 -13.12 -8.59 35.18
CA ALA A 32 -12.18 -8.50 34.08
C ALA A 32 -12.19 -9.83 33.30
N PRO A 33 -12.22 -9.80 31.95
CA PRO A 33 -12.09 -11.01 31.16
C PRO A 33 -10.84 -11.78 31.61
N LYS A 34 -10.92 -13.12 31.69
CA LYS A 34 -9.85 -14.01 32.18
C LYS A 34 -8.49 -13.54 31.62
N ALA A 35 -7.60 -13.13 32.52
CA ALA A 35 -6.50 -12.19 32.25
C ALA A 35 -5.45 -12.65 31.21
N ALA A 36 -5.37 -13.94 30.89
CA ALA A 36 -4.35 -14.48 29.99
C ALA A 36 -4.49 -13.97 28.54
N HIS A 37 -5.72 -13.86 28.02
CA HIS A 37 -5.94 -13.42 26.64
C HIS A 37 -5.95 -11.91 26.46
N VAL A 38 -6.02 -11.13 27.55
CA VAL A 38 -6.15 -9.67 27.52
C VAL A 38 -4.80 -8.98 27.41
N ARG A 39 -3.70 -9.67 27.75
CA ARG A 39 -2.32 -9.15 27.71
C ARG A 39 -1.49 -9.67 26.53
N SER A 40 -2.09 -10.53 25.70
CA SER A 40 -1.41 -11.03 24.50
C SER A 40 -1.28 -9.91 23.46
N PRO A 41 -0.16 -9.83 22.72
CA PRO A 41 -0.01 -8.92 21.56
C PRO A 41 -1.04 -9.16 20.44
N LEU A 42 -1.65 -10.35 20.42
CA LEU A 42 -2.67 -10.78 19.46
C LEU A 42 -4.09 -10.44 19.90
N ALA A 43 -4.26 -9.99 21.15
CA ALA A 43 -5.58 -9.67 21.70
C ALA A 43 -6.26 -8.61 20.82
N HIS A 44 -7.55 -8.82 20.52
CA HIS A 44 -8.42 -7.79 19.93
C HIS A 44 -7.99 -7.28 18.54
N LYS A 45 -7.13 -8.02 17.85
CA LYS A 45 -6.74 -7.78 16.46
C LYS A 45 -7.43 -8.76 15.52
N GLN A 46 -7.61 -8.34 14.28
CA GLN A 46 -7.90 -9.30 13.21
C GLN A 46 -6.62 -10.05 12.82
N PRO A 47 -6.72 -11.28 12.29
CA PRO A 47 -5.54 -12.06 11.92
C PRO A 47 -4.58 -11.35 10.98
N GLU A 48 -5.07 -10.51 10.06
CA GLU A 48 -4.23 -9.74 9.13
C GLU A 48 -3.36 -8.69 9.86
N GLU A 49 -3.80 -8.20 11.02
CA GLU A 49 -3.10 -7.19 11.82
C GLU A 49 -2.12 -7.79 12.84
N TYR A 50 -1.99 -9.12 12.94
CA TYR A 50 -1.15 -9.77 13.96
C TYR A 50 0.32 -9.43 13.85
N ALA A 51 0.83 -9.20 12.63
CA ALA A 51 2.22 -8.79 12.42
C ALA A 51 2.52 -7.38 13.00
N GLN A 52 1.49 -6.57 13.22
CA GLN A 52 1.63 -5.20 13.69
C GLN A 52 1.89 -5.16 15.21
N ASN A 53 3.13 -5.36 15.63
CA ASN A 53 3.49 -5.43 17.05
C ASN A 53 3.55 -4.07 17.76
N TRP A 54 3.58 -2.97 17.02
CA TRP A 54 3.73 -1.62 17.57
C TRP A 54 2.42 -1.00 18.08
N ASP A 55 1.26 -1.37 17.53
CA ASP A 55 -0.06 -0.99 18.05
C ASP A 55 -0.67 -2.17 18.82
N ILE A 56 -0.42 -2.23 20.12
CA ILE A 56 -0.93 -3.31 20.96
C ILE A 56 -2.36 -2.96 21.43
N ARG A 57 -3.38 -3.58 20.81
CA ARG A 57 -4.80 -3.43 21.18
C ARG A 57 -5.24 -4.28 22.38
N SER A 58 -4.32 -4.44 23.35
CA SER A 58 -4.56 -5.24 24.55
C SER A 58 -5.31 -4.44 25.63
N GLY A 59 -5.84 -5.11 26.66
CA GLY A 59 -6.51 -4.42 27.77
C GLY A 59 -8.04 -4.40 27.72
N VAL A 60 -8.64 -4.09 28.87
CA VAL A 60 -10.09 -4.13 29.10
C VAL A 60 -10.83 -3.01 28.35
N GLU A 61 -10.20 -1.86 28.14
CA GLU A 61 -10.80 -0.77 27.37
C GLU A 61 -10.97 -1.13 25.90
N TRP A 62 -9.93 -1.66 25.26
CA TRP A 62 -10.01 -2.15 23.88
C TRP A 62 -11.04 -3.27 23.73
N HIS A 63 -11.09 -4.20 24.70
CA HIS A 63 -12.15 -5.21 24.76
C HIS A 63 -13.55 -4.59 24.74
N ASN A 64 -13.78 -3.56 25.56
CA ASN A 64 -15.07 -2.88 25.69
C ASN A 64 -15.39 -2.00 24.47
N ARG A 65 -14.39 -1.37 23.84
CA ARG A 65 -14.54 -0.57 22.60
C ARG A 65 -15.02 -1.45 21.45
N LEU A 66 -14.33 -2.56 21.21
CA LEU A 66 -14.68 -3.48 20.12
C LEU A 66 -16.02 -4.18 20.34
N ARG A 67 -16.34 -4.55 21.58
CA ARG A 67 -17.65 -5.11 21.93
C ARG A 67 -18.73 -4.06 22.18
N ARG A 68 -18.43 -2.77 22.00
CA ARG A 68 -19.34 -1.62 22.18
C ARG A 68 -20.09 -1.67 23.52
N ARG A 69 -19.35 -1.84 24.62
CA ARG A 69 -19.89 -1.96 25.99
C ARG A 69 -19.74 -0.66 26.78
N GLY A 70 -20.68 -0.41 27.69
CA GLY A 70 -20.64 0.70 28.64
C GLY A 70 -20.49 2.05 27.94
N HIS A 71 -19.47 2.80 28.32
CA HIS A 71 -19.15 4.13 27.78
C HIS A 71 -18.85 4.12 26.26
N TYR A 72 -18.49 2.97 25.68
CA TYR A 72 -18.15 2.83 24.25
C TYR A 72 -19.28 2.28 23.38
N ARG A 73 -20.54 2.36 23.84
CA ARG A 73 -21.71 1.83 23.11
C ARG A 73 -21.81 2.31 21.65
N HIS A 74 -21.38 3.53 21.37
CA HIS A 74 -21.43 4.15 20.04
C HIS A 74 -20.04 4.39 19.43
N TRP A 75 -19.03 3.60 19.82
CA TRP A 75 -17.68 3.72 19.27
C TRP A 75 -17.59 3.36 17.77
N PRO A 76 -16.76 4.06 16.97
CA PRO A 76 -16.06 5.30 17.30
C PRO A 76 -16.99 6.52 17.23
N TRP A 77 -16.66 7.57 18.00
CA TRP A 77 -17.47 8.80 18.09
C TRP A 77 -17.33 9.72 16.88
N ALA A 78 -16.17 9.73 16.23
CA ALA A 78 -15.98 10.30 14.91
C ALA A 78 -15.83 9.14 13.92
N ARG A 79 -16.59 9.18 12.83
CA ARG A 79 -16.68 8.11 11.83
C ARG A 79 -16.35 8.66 10.45
N TRP A 80 -16.07 7.77 9.51
CA TRP A 80 -15.80 8.13 8.11
C TRP A 80 -16.88 8.98 7.45
N VAL A 81 -18.13 8.80 7.89
CA VAL A 81 -19.27 9.54 7.37
C VAL A 81 -19.40 10.89 8.06
N ASP A 82 -18.57 11.30 9.02
CA ASP A 82 -18.67 12.65 9.57
C ASP A 82 -17.70 13.57 8.78
N ASP A 83 -18.23 14.53 7.99
CA ASP A 83 -17.43 15.56 7.31
C ASP A 83 -17.56 16.90 8.07
N PRO A 84 -16.63 17.25 8.97
CA PRO A 84 -16.70 18.47 9.75
C PRO A 84 -16.34 19.73 8.93
N VAL A 85 -15.84 19.58 7.69
CA VAL A 85 -15.43 20.70 6.85
C VAL A 85 -16.62 21.21 6.04
N ARG A 86 -17.37 20.29 5.42
CA ARG A 86 -18.49 20.64 4.53
C ARG A 86 -19.85 20.24 5.06
N PHE A 87 -19.93 19.46 6.14
CA PHE A 87 -21.20 19.00 6.71
C PHE A 87 -22.09 18.26 5.69
N HIS A 88 -21.46 17.59 4.71
CA HIS A 88 -22.11 16.93 3.56
C HIS A 88 -22.93 17.85 2.65
N GLU A 89 -22.69 19.14 2.71
CA GLU A 89 -23.26 20.08 1.78
C GLU A 89 -22.35 20.26 0.57
N ASP A 90 -22.98 20.32 -0.60
CA ASP A 90 -22.29 20.61 -1.84
C ASP A 90 -21.92 22.10 -1.87
N THR A 91 -20.63 22.39 -2.01
CA THR A 91 -20.08 23.76 -1.98
C THR A 91 -20.36 24.57 -3.27
N THR A 92 -21.14 24.02 -4.21
CA THR A 92 -21.48 24.67 -5.47
C THR A 92 -22.05 26.08 -5.28
N HIS A 93 -21.40 27.06 -5.91
CA HIS A 93 -21.78 28.47 -5.82
C HIS A 93 -22.96 28.78 -6.76
N ARG A 94 -24.18 28.53 -6.29
CA ARG A 94 -25.42 28.82 -7.05
C ARG A 94 -25.85 30.30 -6.99
N ARG A 95 -25.16 31.11 -6.20
CA ARG A 95 -25.46 32.54 -6.00
C ARG A 95 -24.70 33.40 -7.00
N LEU A 96 -25.10 33.34 -8.27
CA LEU A 96 -24.52 34.13 -9.35
C LEU A 96 -25.40 35.33 -9.70
N PHE A 97 -24.78 36.41 -10.19
CA PHE A 97 -25.50 37.63 -10.59
C PHE A 97 -26.42 37.40 -11.80
N ALA A 98 -25.95 36.58 -12.75
CA ALA A 98 -26.73 36.15 -13.91
C ALA A 98 -26.96 34.63 -13.85
N ALA A 99 -28.20 34.19 -14.14
CA ALA A 99 -28.56 32.78 -14.17
C ALA A 99 -27.85 32.01 -15.30
N THR A 100 -27.42 32.70 -16.36
CA THR A 100 -26.69 32.12 -17.50
C THR A 100 -25.27 31.69 -17.15
N ASP A 101 -24.68 32.25 -16.09
CA ASP A 101 -23.28 31.99 -15.71
C ASP A 101 -23.15 30.81 -14.73
N ALA A 102 -24.28 30.16 -14.39
CA ALA A 102 -24.36 29.06 -13.42
C ALA A 102 -23.32 27.96 -13.67
N ALA A 103 -23.12 27.59 -14.94
CA ALA A 103 -22.22 26.51 -15.34
C ALA A 103 -20.72 26.88 -15.34
N ALA A 104 -20.36 28.16 -15.23
CA ALA A 104 -18.97 28.60 -15.43
C ALA A 104 -18.02 28.20 -14.27
N ASN A 105 -18.58 28.07 -13.06
CA ASN A 105 -17.85 27.75 -11.82
C ASN A 105 -18.09 26.32 -11.32
N GLU A 106 -18.81 25.50 -12.09
CA GLU A 106 -19.02 24.10 -11.73
C GLU A 106 -17.73 23.27 -11.91
N GLY A 107 -17.60 22.20 -11.12
CA GLY A 107 -16.50 21.24 -11.23
C GLY A 107 -15.14 21.81 -10.85
N LEU A 108 -15.10 22.80 -9.96
CA LEU A 108 -13.87 23.22 -9.32
C LEU A 108 -13.43 22.12 -8.34
N PRO A 109 -12.18 21.62 -8.44
CA PRO A 109 -11.72 20.58 -7.56
C PRO A 109 -11.51 21.11 -6.13
N GLU A 110 -12.06 20.39 -5.16
CA GLU A 110 -11.97 20.74 -3.74
C GLU A 110 -10.60 20.40 -3.13
N TRP A 111 -9.95 19.37 -3.67
CA TRP A 111 -8.59 18.93 -3.35
C TRP A 111 -7.94 18.28 -4.58
N ASN A 112 -6.74 17.74 -4.45
CA ASN A 112 -6.00 17.20 -5.59
C ASN A 112 -6.38 15.75 -5.92
N TYR A 113 -7.62 15.52 -6.37
CA TYR A 113 -8.23 14.20 -6.60
C TYR A 113 -7.30 13.11 -7.18
N TYR A 114 -6.36 13.50 -8.04
CA TYR A 114 -5.42 12.61 -8.71
C TYR A 114 -4.30 12.13 -7.77
N ALA A 115 -3.70 13.04 -7.00
CA ALA A 115 -2.56 12.73 -6.14
C ALA A 115 -2.94 11.87 -4.92
N GLU A 116 -4.11 12.06 -4.30
CA GLU A 116 -4.50 11.22 -3.16
C GLU A 116 -4.97 9.83 -3.59
N VAL A 117 -5.59 9.70 -4.77
CA VAL A 117 -6.06 8.40 -5.27
C VAL A 117 -4.91 7.58 -5.85
N GLY A 118 -3.94 8.22 -6.53
CA GLY A 118 -2.77 7.54 -7.09
C GLY A 118 -3.14 6.52 -8.18
N GLN A 119 -4.03 6.90 -9.09
CA GLN A 119 -4.54 6.01 -10.14
C GLN A 119 -3.45 5.59 -11.13
N ASP A 120 -3.50 4.35 -11.63
CA ASP A 120 -2.66 3.90 -12.75
C ASP A 120 -3.20 4.45 -14.07
N TYR A 121 -2.56 5.50 -14.58
CA TYR A 121 -2.99 6.20 -15.79
C TYR A 121 -2.71 5.43 -17.09
N ARG A 122 -1.66 4.60 -17.12
CA ARG A 122 -1.14 3.91 -18.34
C ARG A 122 -1.03 4.80 -19.59
N THR A 123 -0.95 6.11 -19.42
CA THR A 123 -0.97 7.09 -20.51
C THR A 123 0.40 7.75 -20.57
N PRO A 124 1.16 7.58 -21.67
CA PRO A 124 2.46 8.25 -21.83
C PRO A 124 2.32 9.78 -21.86
N ALA A 125 3.31 10.48 -21.31
CA ALA A 125 3.28 11.94 -21.19
C ALA A 125 3.27 12.70 -22.55
N HIS A 126 3.79 12.07 -23.62
CA HIS A 126 3.79 12.66 -24.96
C HIS A 126 2.42 12.58 -25.67
N PHE A 127 1.42 11.94 -25.07
CA PHE A 127 0.10 11.83 -25.67
C PHE A 127 -0.65 13.17 -25.67
N PRO A 128 -1.58 13.37 -26.62
CA PRO A 128 -2.46 14.53 -26.65
C PRO A 128 -3.32 14.69 -25.39
N LEU A 129 -3.72 15.93 -25.07
CA LEU A 129 -4.52 16.22 -23.87
C LEU A 129 -5.84 15.47 -23.78
N ARG A 130 -6.52 15.19 -24.91
CA ARG A 130 -7.79 14.46 -24.94
C ARG A 130 -7.76 13.13 -24.17
N TYR A 131 -6.60 12.47 -24.09
CA TYR A 131 -6.43 11.22 -23.36
C TYR A 131 -6.55 11.38 -21.83
N THR A 132 -6.61 12.62 -21.33
CA THR A 132 -6.88 12.89 -19.91
C THR A 132 -8.38 12.99 -19.58
N ALA A 133 -9.27 13.08 -20.59
CA ALA A 133 -10.72 13.19 -20.39
C ALA A 133 -11.30 12.06 -19.51
N PRO A 134 -10.93 10.77 -19.68
CA PRO A 134 -11.47 9.71 -18.82
C PRO A 134 -11.18 9.92 -17.34
N PHE A 135 -10.00 10.44 -17.00
CA PHE A 135 -9.60 10.68 -15.61
C PHE A 135 -10.34 11.88 -15.01
N ILE A 136 -10.55 12.93 -15.81
CA ILE A 136 -11.34 14.10 -15.40
C ILE A 136 -12.81 13.71 -15.20
N HIS A 137 -13.34 12.88 -16.11
CA HIS A 137 -14.74 12.45 -16.10
C HIS A 137 -15.10 11.67 -14.83
N LEU A 138 -14.19 10.89 -14.24
CA LEU A 138 -14.44 10.15 -12.99
C LEU A 138 -14.93 11.05 -11.84
N TYR A 139 -14.44 12.29 -11.78
CA TYR A 139 -14.78 13.26 -10.73
C TYR A 139 -15.84 14.27 -11.16
N THR A 140 -16.14 14.35 -12.47
CA THR A 140 -16.97 15.42 -13.05
C THR A 140 -18.14 14.88 -13.88
N ASN A 141 -18.43 13.58 -13.82
CA ASN A 141 -19.45 12.91 -14.63
C ASN A 141 -20.87 13.48 -14.51
N LYS A 142 -21.22 14.07 -13.36
CA LYS A 142 -22.51 14.74 -13.16
C LYS A 142 -22.62 16.06 -13.91
N LEU A 143 -21.49 16.64 -14.32
CA LEU A 143 -21.39 17.96 -14.92
C LEU A 143 -21.20 17.86 -16.45
N TRP A 144 -20.24 17.04 -16.88
CA TRP A 144 -19.86 16.93 -18.29
C TRP A 144 -19.74 15.48 -18.74
N SER A 145 -20.22 15.20 -19.96
CA SER A 145 -19.97 13.93 -20.64
C SER A 145 -18.51 13.84 -21.10
N LEU A 146 -18.05 12.63 -21.37
CA LEU A 146 -16.70 12.38 -21.89
C LEU A 146 -16.44 13.15 -23.20
N GLU A 147 -17.37 13.10 -24.16
CA GLU A 147 -17.26 13.77 -25.46
C GLU A 147 -17.14 15.30 -25.31
N VAL A 148 -17.88 15.87 -24.36
CA VAL A 148 -17.82 17.31 -24.06
C VAL A 148 -16.46 17.68 -23.45
N LEU A 149 -15.94 16.85 -22.56
CA LEU A 149 -14.60 17.04 -21.98
C LEU A 149 -13.53 16.95 -23.05
N GLU A 150 -13.57 15.97 -23.95
CA GLU A 150 -12.64 15.86 -25.08
C GLU A 150 -12.67 17.12 -25.93
N GLY A 151 -13.85 17.63 -26.29
CA GLY A 151 -13.99 18.87 -27.03
C GLY A 151 -13.45 20.11 -26.30
N TYR A 152 -13.55 20.16 -24.96
CA TYR A 152 -12.91 21.22 -24.18
C TYR A 152 -11.38 21.10 -24.19
N LEU A 153 -10.84 19.89 -24.08
CA LEU A 153 -9.40 19.65 -24.09
C LEU A 153 -8.77 19.97 -25.44
N ASP A 154 -9.47 19.69 -26.53
CA ASP A 154 -9.03 20.08 -27.88
C ASP A 154 -8.98 21.60 -28.03
N LYS A 155 -10.00 22.32 -27.53
CA LYS A 155 -9.97 23.80 -27.49
C LYS A 155 -8.84 24.36 -26.62
N VAL A 156 -8.52 23.71 -25.51
CA VAL A 156 -7.36 24.08 -24.67
C VAL A 156 -6.07 23.89 -25.46
N ALA A 157 -5.90 22.76 -26.13
CA ALA A 157 -4.72 22.47 -26.93
C ALA A 157 -4.53 23.48 -28.07
N GLU A 158 -5.60 23.80 -28.82
CA GLU A 158 -5.58 24.78 -29.90
C GLU A 158 -5.34 26.21 -29.39
N GLY A 159 -5.99 26.59 -28.29
CA GLY A 159 -5.93 27.95 -27.75
C GLY A 159 -4.62 28.28 -27.05
N THR A 160 -3.98 27.30 -26.42
CA THR A 160 -2.70 27.47 -25.71
C THR A 160 -1.48 27.11 -26.54
N GLY A 161 -1.65 26.30 -27.60
CA GLY A 161 -0.55 25.66 -28.33
C GLY A 161 0.11 24.50 -27.57
N LEU A 162 -0.42 24.12 -26.40
CA LEU A 162 0.10 23.03 -25.57
C LEU A 162 -0.63 21.74 -25.93
N HIS A 163 -0.13 21.03 -26.95
CA HIS A 163 -0.86 19.87 -27.50
C HIS A 163 -0.72 18.59 -26.68
N THR A 164 0.37 18.42 -25.92
CA THR A 164 0.66 17.19 -25.16
C THR A 164 0.49 17.39 -23.66
N ILE A 165 0.28 16.28 -22.94
CA ILE A 165 0.20 16.25 -21.48
C ILE A 165 1.49 16.81 -20.86
N GLU A 166 2.65 16.43 -21.40
CA GLU A 166 3.95 16.92 -20.97
C GLU A 166 4.12 18.43 -21.18
N ALA A 167 3.67 18.97 -22.31
CA ALA A 167 3.76 20.39 -22.59
C ALA A 167 2.95 21.22 -21.58
N VAL A 168 1.76 20.75 -21.21
CA VAL A 168 0.94 21.41 -20.19
C VAL A 168 1.57 21.31 -18.81
N ALA A 169 2.09 20.14 -18.43
CA ALA A 169 2.75 19.98 -17.13
C ALA A 169 4.02 20.84 -17.01
N ALA A 170 4.74 21.06 -18.13
CA ALA A 170 5.93 21.90 -18.16
C ALA A 170 5.62 23.41 -18.10
N ASP A 171 4.53 23.87 -18.72
CA ASP A 171 4.15 25.29 -18.76
C ASP A 171 2.72 25.55 -18.25
N VAL A 172 2.48 25.16 -16.99
CA VAL A 172 1.26 25.52 -16.24
C VAL A 172 0.99 27.03 -16.24
N PRO A 173 2.00 27.93 -16.12
CA PRO A 173 1.76 29.37 -16.18
C PRO A 173 1.14 29.84 -17.51
N ALA A 174 1.49 29.25 -18.66
CA ALA A 174 0.83 29.56 -19.92
C ALA A 174 -0.64 29.12 -19.93
N LEU A 175 -0.95 27.91 -19.45
CA LEU A 175 -2.33 27.44 -19.30
C LEU A 175 -3.16 28.39 -18.43
N ARG A 176 -2.63 28.81 -17.27
CA ARG A 176 -3.32 29.74 -16.37
C ARG A 176 -3.55 31.11 -16.99
N ARG A 177 -2.54 31.71 -17.64
CA ARG A 177 -2.66 33.01 -18.32
C ARG A 177 -3.64 32.99 -19.49
N TRP A 178 -3.76 31.87 -20.19
CA TRP A 178 -4.77 31.69 -21.22
C TRP A 178 -6.15 31.51 -20.59
N GLY A 179 -6.25 30.70 -19.53
CA GLY A 179 -7.46 30.50 -18.74
C GLY A 179 -8.01 31.82 -18.18
N GLU A 180 -7.19 32.70 -17.61
CA GLU A 180 -7.65 34.00 -17.12
C GLU A 180 -8.30 34.87 -18.21
N ARG A 181 -7.88 34.71 -19.46
CA ARG A 181 -8.40 35.46 -20.61
C ARG A 181 -9.64 34.82 -21.26
N GLN A 182 -9.72 33.49 -21.24
CA GLN A 182 -10.71 32.72 -22.03
C GLN A 182 -11.66 31.84 -21.19
N ALA A 183 -11.36 31.62 -19.90
CA ALA A 183 -12.13 30.72 -19.05
C ALA A 183 -13.49 31.31 -18.67
N GLY A 184 -14.51 30.47 -18.74
CA GLY A 184 -15.91 30.84 -18.58
C GLY A 184 -16.63 31.13 -19.92
N ALA A 185 -15.90 31.57 -20.95
CA ALA A 185 -16.46 31.79 -22.29
C ALA A 185 -16.31 30.55 -23.21
N LEU A 186 -15.13 29.94 -23.23
CA LEU A 186 -14.82 28.81 -24.13
C LEU A 186 -14.75 27.46 -23.40
N VAL A 187 -14.18 27.46 -22.19
CA VAL A 187 -13.96 26.27 -21.36
C VAL A 187 -14.28 26.62 -19.90
N PRO A 188 -15.00 25.74 -19.15
CA PRO A 188 -15.28 25.96 -17.74
C PRO A 188 -13.99 26.04 -16.91
N ARG A 189 -13.99 26.89 -15.87
CA ARG A 189 -12.80 27.08 -15.00
C ARG A 189 -12.41 25.80 -14.26
N GLY A 190 -13.39 24.99 -13.87
CA GLY A 190 -13.18 23.69 -13.26
C GLY A 190 -12.32 22.76 -14.12
N VAL A 191 -12.65 22.65 -15.42
CA VAL A 191 -11.92 21.81 -16.37
C VAL A 191 -10.44 22.20 -16.43
N LEU A 192 -10.11 23.49 -16.50
CA LEU A 192 -8.71 23.94 -16.54
C LEU A 192 -7.93 23.56 -15.29
N ARG A 193 -8.57 23.64 -14.12
CA ARG A 193 -7.94 23.23 -12.86
C ARG A 193 -7.75 21.72 -12.80
N HIS A 194 -8.72 20.94 -13.30
CA HIS A 194 -8.58 19.49 -13.43
C HIS A 194 -7.46 19.10 -14.40
N VAL A 195 -7.33 19.80 -15.52
CA VAL A 195 -6.25 19.60 -16.49
C VAL A 195 -4.89 19.83 -15.84
N GLU A 196 -4.71 20.97 -15.17
CA GLU A 196 -3.45 21.28 -14.48
C GLU A 196 -3.02 20.15 -13.53
N LEU A 197 -3.95 19.66 -12.70
CA LEU A 197 -3.66 18.65 -11.69
C LEU A 197 -3.41 17.27 -12.31
N VAL A 198 -4.24 16.85 -13.27
CA VAL A 198 -4.10 15.52 -13.90
C VAL A 198 -2.85 15.42 -14.75
N THR A 199 -2.49 16.48 -15.50
CA THR A 199 -1.29 16.44 -16.35
C THR A 199 -0.03 16.38 -15.51
N ALA A 200 0.02 17.11 -14.39
CA ALA A 200 1.13 17.04 -13.45
C ALA A 200 1.29 15.64 -12.86
N ASP A 201 0.19 15.01 -12.44
CA ASP A 201 0.24 13.68 -11.84
C ASP A 201 0.57 12.57 -12.85
N VAL A 202 0.06 12.66 -14.09
CA VAL A 202 0.42 11.73 -15.18
C VAL A 202 1.91 11.79 -15.50
N VAL A 203 2.49 12.99 -15.59
CA VAL A 203 3.94 13.15 -15.83
C VAL A 203 4.74 12.58 -14.65
N LEU A 204 4.34 12.90 -13.42
CA LEU A 204 4.99 12.37 -12.21
C LEU A 204 4.90 10.83 -12.15
N TYR A 205 3.77 10.24 -12.51
CA TYR A 205 3.57 8.80 -12.59
C TYR A 205 4.51 8.15 -13.61
N ASN A 206 4.59 8.71 -14.82
CA ASN A 206 5.51 8.22 -15.85
C ASN A 206 6.98 8.33 -15.43
N HIS A 207 7.37 9.44 -14.77
CA HIS A 207 8.71 9.60 -14.22
C HIS A 207 9.03 8.54 -13.16
N LYS A 208 8.08 8.26 -12.24
CA LYS A 208 8.22 7.19 -11.24
C LYS A 208 8.39 5.81 -11.91
N LEU A 209 7.65 5.53 -12.97
CA LEU A 209 7.76 4.28 -13.73
C LEU A 209 9.11 4.14 -14.43
N GLN A 210 9.57 5.20 -15.11
CA GLN A 210 10.86 5.21 -15.78
C GLN A 210 11.99 5.02 -14.77
N HIS A 211 12.01 5.82 -13.70
CA HIS A 211 12.99 5.70 -12.64
C HIS A 211 12.99 4.31 -12.00
N ARG A 212 11.81 3.68 -11.83
CA ARG A 212 11.71 2.29 -11.35
C ARG A 212 12.38 1.29 -12.30
N ARG A 213 12.20 1.45 -13.61
CA ARG A 213 12.83 0.58 -14.64
C ARG A 213 14.34 0.77 -14.65
N GLU A 214 14.79 2.02 -14.66
CA GLU A 214 16.22 2.35 -14.59
C GLU A 214 16.88 1.77 -13.33
N GLN A 215 16.23 1.87 -12.16
CA GLN A 215 16.72 1.25 -10.93
C GLN A 215 16.81 -0.29 -10.99
N HIS A 216 15.90 -0.93 -11.71
CA HIS A 216 15.91 -2.38 -11.89
C HIS A 216 17.07 -2.82 -12.79
N GLU A 217 17.31 -2.08 -13.88
CA GLU A 217 18.33 -2.39 -14.89
C GLU A 217 19.75 -1.99 -14.47
N GLN A 218 19.90 -0.84 -13.81
CA GLN A 218 21.21 -0.23 -13.53
C GLN A 218 21.86 -0.72 -12.23
N GLY A 219 21.13 -1.34 -11.29
CA GLY A 219 21.77 -1.70 -10.02
C GLY A 219 20.88 -2.26 -8.92
N ALA A 220 20.46 -3.51 -9.08
CA ALA A 220 20.17 -4.44 -7.98
C ALA A 220 18.93 -4.21 -7.11
N VAL A 221 18.10 -3.18 -7.35
CA VAL A 221 16.87 -3.00 -6.57
C VAL A 221 15.70 -3.72 -7.24
N LEU A 222 15.60 -5.01 -6.94
CA LEU A 222 14.50 -5.85 -7.37
C LEU A 222 13.30 -5.66 -6.42
N ARG A 223 12.15 -5.25 -6.97
CA ARG A 223 10.91 -5.04 -6.20
C ARG A 223 9.70 -5.65 -6.87
N THR A 224 8.80 -6.24 -6.09
CA THR A 224 7.53 -6.84 -6.55
C THR A 224 6.58 -5.77 -7.08
N ALA A 225 5.42 -6.18 -7.62
CA ALA A 225 4.36 -5.25 -8.02
C ALA A 225 3.90 -4.35 -6.85
N GLU A 226 3.92 -4.89 -5.63
CA GLU A 226 3.58 -4.20 -4.37
C GLU A 226 4.74 -3.35 -3.81
N MET A 227 5.84 -3.24 -4.56
CA MET A 227 7.05 -2.46 -4.22
C MET A 227 7.89 -3.03 -3.07
N GLU A 228 7.62 -4.25 -2.63
CA GLU A 228 8.44 -4.96 -1.67
C GLU A 228 9.76 -5.42 -2.31
N ARG A 229 10.87 -5.30 -1.59
CA ARG A 229 12.17 -5.77 -2.10
C ARG A 229 12.22 -7.29 -2.11
N TYR A 230 12.72 -7.86 -3.19
CA TYR A 230 13.12 -9.26 -3.26
C TYR A 230 14.57 -9.35 -3.71
N TYR A 231 15.19 -10.52 -3.54
CA TYR A 231 16.58 -10.75 -3.93
C TYR A 231 16.65 -11.93 -4.89
N ALA A 232 17.35 -11.73 -6.00
CA ALA A 232 17.60 -12.77 -7.00
C ALA A 232 19.03 -12.63 -7.51
N LEU A 233 19.60 -13.75 -7.96
CA LEU A 233 20.91 -13.74 -8.60
C LEU A 233 20.83 -12.98 -9.94
N PRO A 234 21.85 -12.19 -10.29
CA PRO A 234 21.91 -11.55 -11.60
C PRO A 234 22.10 -12.59 -12.71
N TYR A 235 21.77 -12.19 -13.93
CA TYR A 235 22.04 -13.02 -15.11
C TYR A 235 23.53 -13.29 -15.28
N LEU A 236 23.87 -14.53 -15.62
CA LEU A 236 25.24 -14.94 -15.91
C LEU A 236 25.71 -14.34 -17.25
N ARG A 237 26.83 -13.62 -17.22
CA ARG A 237 27.53 -13.13 -18.43
C ARG A 237 28.82 -13.91 -18.74
N GLY A 238 29.08 -14.99 -18.03
CA GLY A 238 30.33 -15.76 -18.09
C GLY A 238 30.17 -17.18 -17.53
N PRO A 239 31.29 -17.86 -17.18
CA PRO A 239 31.22 -19.21 -16.62
C PRO A 239 30.49 -19.20 -15.27
N ALA A 240 29.66 -20.21 -15.02
CA ALA A 240 28.85 -20.30 -13.81
C ALA A 240 29.71 -20.46 -12.54
N MET A 241 30.84 -21.18 -12.66
CA MET A 241 31.81 -21.35 -11.58
C MET A 241 33.06 -20.48 -11.84
N PRO A 242 33.64 -19.86 -10.80
CA PRO A 242 34.83 -19.05 -10.95
C PRO A 242 36.03 -19.93 -11.30
N THR A 243 36.64 -19.71 -12.47
CA THR A 243 37.83 -20.42 -12.93
C THR A 243 39.11 -19.66 -12.59
N THR A 244 39.26 -18.45 -13.11
CA THR A 244 40.41 -17.56 -12.83
C THR A 244 40.38 -17.00 -11.39
N LEU A 245 39.18 -16.88 -10.82
CA LEU A 245 38.94 -16.43 -9.44
C LEU A 245 38.62 -17.60 -8.49
N ALA A 246 39.01 -18.83 -8.87
CA ALA A 246 38.85 -19.99 -8.01
C ALA A 246 39.55 -19.73 -6.67
N GLN A 247 38.83 -19.95 -5.58
CA GLN A 247 39.40 -19.87 -4.24
C GLN A 247 40.27 -21.11 -4.00
N ALA A 248 41.28 -20.99 -3.15
CA ALA A 248 42.07 -22.15 -2.73
C ALA A 248 41.16 -23.16 -2.03
N GLU A 249 41.32 -24.45 -2.36
CA GLU A 249 40.44 -25.54 -1.89
C GLU A 249 40.46 -25.75 -0.36
N GLY A 250 41.38 -25.09 0.36
CA GLY A 250 41.50 -25.16 1.83
C GLY A 250 42.06 -26.49 2.36
N MET A 251 42.16 -27.51 1.51
CA MET A 251 42.84 -28.78 1.83
C MET A 251 44.34 -28.66 1.57
N TYR A 252 45.16 -29.34 2.38
CA TYR A 252 46.59 -29.46 2.09
C TYR A 252 46.75 -30.27 0.80
N PRO A 253 47.46 -29.75 -0.23
CA PRO A 253 47.46 -30.33 -1.57
C PRO A 253 48.40 -31.53 -1.65
N TYR A 254 48.12 -32.59 -0.90
CA TYR A 254 48.78 -33.89 -1.11
C TYR A 254 48.37 -34.40 -2.49
N GLY A 255 49.34 -34.42 -3.41
CA GLY A 255 49.14 -34.98 -4.73
C GLY A 255 48.74 -36.45 -4.62
N LYS A 256 47.73 -36.85 -5.40
CA LYS A 256 47.23 -38.23 -5.45
C LYS A 256 48.33 -39.29 -5.70
N TYR A 257 49.43 -38.90 -6.35
CA TYR A 257 50.58 -39.76 -6.62
C TYR A 257 51.81 -39.42 -5.78
N THR A 258 51.84 -38.29 -5.06
CA THR A 258 52.92 -37.99 -4.10
C THR A 258 52.73 -38.73 -2.78
N TYR A 259 51.46 -38.96 -2.39
CA TYR A 259 51.11 -39.73 -1.21
C TYR A 259 50.03 -40.76 -1.58
N MET A 260 50.48 -41.96 -1.96
CA MET A 260 49.61 -43.02 -2.46
C MET A 260 48.88 -43.74 -1.31
N ASN A 261 47.84 -43.09 -0.76
CA ASN A 261 47.03 -43.63 0.34
C ASN A 261 45.75 -44.33 -0.12
N GLY A 262 45.82 -45.14 -1.18
CA GLY A 262 44.76 -46.07 -1.58
C GLY A 262 43.49 -45.48 -2.21
N VAL A 263 43.25 -44.16 -2.12
CA VAL A 263 41.99 -43.54 -2.60
C VAL A 263 42.13 -42.88 -3.99
N GLY A 264 43.34 -42.59 -4.47
CA GLY A 264 43.54 -41.64 -5.58
C GLY A 264 44.21 -42.15 -6.85
N GLY A 265 44.71 -43.38 -6.89
CA GLY A 265 45.55 -43.87 -7.99
C GLY A 265 45.06 -45.16 -8.61
N ASN A 266 44.15 -45.08 -9.58
CA ASN A 266 43.89 -46.20 -10.48
C ASN A 266 45.05 -46.29 -11.48
N ILE A 267 46.17 -46.87 -11.05
CA ILE A 267 47.35 -47.10 -11.90
C ILE A 267 47.19 -48.48 -12.55
N HIS A 268 47.29 -48.53 -13.88
CA HIS A 268 47.23 -49.79 -14.61
C HIS A 268 48.37 -50.72 -14.17
N PRO A 269 48.15 -52.05 -14.01
CA PRO A 269 49.18 -52.96 -13.51
C PRO A 269 50.51 -52.94 -14.29
N LEU A 270 50.45 -52.69 -15.61
CA LEU A 270 51.64 -52.56 -16.46
C LEU A 270 52.52 -51.32 -16.12
N GLN A 271 51.97 -50.32 -15.42
CA GLN A 271 52.60 -49.02 -15.19
C GLN A 271 52.89 -48.79 -13.69
N GLN A 272 53.03 -49.84 -12.89
CA GLN A 272 53.26 -49.72 -11.45
C GLN A 272 54.60 -49.02 -11.14
N PRO A 273 54.58 -47.91 -10.38
CA PRO A 273 55.78 -47.18 -9.98
C PRO A 273 56.39 -47.73 -8.67
N ASP A 274 57.53 -47.16 -8.25
CA ASP A 274 58.12 -47.27 -6.91
C ASP A 274 58.50 -48.68 -6.39
N GLN A 275 58.71 -49.63 -7.31
CA GLN A 275 59.25 -50.97 -7.03
C GLN A 275 60.76 -51.09 -7.36
N ARG A 276 61.54 -50.01 -7.21
CA ARG A 276 62.95 -49.96 -7.65
C ARG A 276 63.84 -51.06 -7.06
N PHE A 277 63.55 -51.49 -5.84
CA PHE A 277 64.28 -52.54 -5.14
C PHE A 277 63.53 -53.88 -5.11
N THR A 278 62.44 -54.00 -5.87
CA THR A 278 61.66 -55.21 -6.06
C THR A 278 61.50 -55.49 -7.56
N ASP A 279 60.29 -55.42 -8.10
CA ASP A 279 59.94 -55.86 -9.46
C ASP A 279 60.53 -54.95 -10.55
N ASN A 280 60.70 -53.65 -10.26
CA ASN A 280 61.29 -52.69 -11.21
C ASN A 280 62.83 -52.62 -11.12
N MET A 281 63.49 -53.47 -10.31
CA MET A 281 64.97 -53.56 -10.30
C MET A 281 65.51 -54.15 -11.61
N TYR A 282 64.72 -55.00 -12.27
CA TYR A 282 65.02 -55.62 -13.55
C TYR A 282 63.90 -55.29 -14.55
N PRO A 283 63.91 -54.07 -15.13
CA PRO A 283 62.93 -53.73 -16.16
C PRO A 283 63.11 -54.64 -17.38
N ALA A 284 61.98 -54.95 -18.04
CA ALA A 284 61.94 -55.75 -19.27
C ALA A 284 62.62 -55.03 -20.47
#